data_AF-A0A7S1K1U6-F1
#
_entry.id   AF-A0A7S1K1U6-F1
#
_cell.length_a   1.000
_cell.length_b   1.000
_cell.length_c   1.000
_cell.angle_alpha   90.00
_cell.angle_beta   90.00
_cell.angle_gamma   90.00
#
_symmetry.space_group_name_H-M   'P 1'
#
loop_
_entity.id
_entity.type
_entity.pdbx_description
1 polymer ?
#
loop_
_entity_poly.entity_id
_entity_poly.type
_entity_poly.pdbx_seq_one_letter_code
_entity_poly.pdbx_strand_id
1 'polypeptide(L)'
;MALRRSLVLLMRRTMMLLDPKVLSKLPTPTPPPGTGVVFHARMQAIKYSIENPRWYCLLISGSLGVYSGNWVFKEFVMRKNPPNPRPDPTQRPPQRHPHTVLEEDEEDDDDDE
;
A
#
# COMPACT_ATOMS: atom_id res chain seq x y z
N MET A 1 -7.12 37.57 -30.65
CA MET A 1 -7.27 36.29 -31.39
C MET A 1 -6.20 35.23 -31.05
N ALA A 2 -5.04 35.58 -30.48
CA ALA A 2 -3.97 34.61 -30.18
C ALA A 2 -4.29 33.59 -29.07
N LEU A 3 -4.98 34.01 -27.99
CA LEU A 3 -5.34 33.12 -26.88
C LEU A 3 -6.29 31.97 -27.26
N ARG A 4 -7.20 32.19 -28.20
CA ARG A 4 -8.11 31.14 -28.66
C ARG A 4 -7.39 30.07 -29.48
N ARG A 5 -6.33 30.44 -30.19
CA ARG A 5 -5.50 29.51 -30.96
C ARG A 5 -4.56 28.70 -30.05
N SER A 6 -4.01 29.29 -28.98
CA SER A 6 -3.18 28.57 -28.02
C SER A 6 -3.97 27.55 -27.20
N LEU A 7 -5.20 27.88 -26.78
CA LEU A 7 -6.08 26.97 -26.06
C LEU A 7 -6.49 25.76 -26.93
N VAL A 8 -6.80 26.00 -28.22
CA VAL A 8 -7.11 24.93 -29.18
C VAL A 8 -5.90 24.05 -29.48
N LEU A 9 -4.69 24.62 -29.53
CA LEU A 9 -3.45 23.86 -29.67
C LEU A 9 -3.13 23.04 -28.42
N LEU A 10 -3.36 23.59 -27.21
CA LEU A 10 -3.19 22.89 -25.94
C LEU A 10 -4.19 21.72 -25.83
N MET A 11 -5.45 21.94 -26.18
CA MET A 11 -6.49 20.90 -26.21
C MET A 11 -6.26 19.82 -27.27
N ARG A 12 -5.71 20.19 -28.44
CA ARG A 12 -5.28 19.19 -29.45
C ARG A 12 -4.11 18.35 -28.96
N ARG A 13 -3.18 18.93 -28.20
CA ARG A 13 -2.01 18.24 -27.64
C ARG A 13 -2.38 17.27 -26.52
N THR A 14 -3.36 17.64 -25.66
CA THR A 14 -3.91 16.72 -24.65
C THR A 14 -4.77 15.63 -25.29
N MET A 15 -5.55 15.92 -26.33
CA MET A 15 -6.30 14.90 -27.06
C MET A 15 -5.42 13.87 -27.78
N MET A 16 -4.21 14.23 -28.25
CA MET A 16 -3.26 13.25 -28.79
C MET A 16 -2.70 12.27 -27.73
N LEU A 17 -2.77 12.61 -26.44
CA LEU A 17 -2.40 11.70 -25.35
C LEU A 17 -3.52 10.70 -25.00
N LEU A 18 -4.71 10.87 -25.57
CA LEU A 18 -5.88 10.00 -25.41
C LEU A 18 -6.08 9.04 -26.59
N ASP A 19 -5.13 8.97 -27.53
CA ASP A 19 -5.22 8.06 -28.66
C ASP A 19 -5.05 6.61 -28.14
N PRO A 20 -6.07 5.73 -28.27
CA PRO A 20 -6.01 4.37 -27.71
C PRO A 20 -4.87 3.52 -28.31
N LYS A 21 -4.38 3.90 -29.50
CA LYS A 21 -3.16 3.31 -30.11
C LYS A 21 -1.86 3.66 -29.37
N VAL A 22 -1.85 4.76 -28.64
CA VAL A 22 -0.71 5.19 -27.79
C VAL A 22 -0.81 4.55 -26.40
N LEU A 23 -2.02 4.15 -25.98
CA LEU A 23 -2.26 3.61 -24.64
C LEU A 23 -2.03 2.11 -24.53
N SER A 24 -2.41 1.31 -25.53
CA SER A 24 -2.19 -0.15 -25.54
C SER A 24 -1.65 -0.65 -26.88
N LYS A 25 -0.43 -1.21 -26.87
CA LYS A 25 0.22 -1.87 -28.02
C LYS A 25 -0.20 -3.34 -28.24
N LEU A 26 -1.31 -3.79 -27.66
CA LEU A 26 -1.74 -5.18 -27.78
C LEU A 26 -2.32 -5.46 -29.18
N PRO A 27 -1.98 -6.60 -29.81
CA PRO A 27 -2.55 -6.98 -31.11
C PRO A 27 -4.06 -7.23 -30.97
N THR A 28 -4.84 -6.70 -31.92
CA THR A 28 -6.27 -7.00 -32.00
C THR A 28 -6.46 -8.50 -32.27
N PRO A 29 -7.28 -9.22 -31.47
CA PRO A 29 -7.48 -10.65 -31.69
C PRO A 29 -8.13 -10.90 -33.05
N THR A 30 -7.65 -11.89 -33.79
CA THR A 30 -8.27 -12.31 -35.05
C THR A 30 -9.50 -13.19 -34.75
N PRO A 31 -10.67 -12.89 -35.33
CA PRO A 31 -11.85 -13.72 -35.12
C PRO A 31 -11.64 -15.11 -35.75
N PRO A 32 -12.27 -16.17 -35.19
CA PRO A 32 -12.22 -17.49 -35.79
C PRO A 32 -12.89 -17.52 -37.17
N PRO A 33 -12.47 -18.44 -38.07
CA PRO A 33 -13.01 -18.52 -39.43
C PRO A 33 -14.52 -18.81 -39.40
N GLY A 34 -15.30 -18.08 -40.19
CA GLY A 34 -16.76 -18.24 -40.32
C GLY A 34 -17.61 -17.37 -39.38
N THR A 35 -17.03 -16.62 -38.44
CA THR A 35 -17.79 -15.85 -37.43
C THR A 35 -17.85 -14.33 -37.68
N GLY A 36 -17.47 -13.87 -38.88
CA GLY A 36 -17.29 -12.45 -39.21
C GLY A 36 -18.54 -11.55 -39.04
N VAL A 37 -19.72 -12.15 -38.88
CA VAL A 37 -21.01 -11.44 -38.73
C VAL A 37 -21.41 -11.24 -37.26
N VAL A 38 -20.98 -12.12 -36.35
CA VAL A 38 -21.39 -12.11 -34.93
C VAL A 38 -20.29 -11.58 -34.02
N PHE A 39 -19.03 -11.91 -34.30
CA PHE A 39 -17.90 -11.50 -33.48
C PHE A 39 -17.05 -10.48 -34.22
N HIS A 40 -17.43 -9.21 -34.11
CA HIS A 40 -16.55 -8.13 -34.51
C HIS A 40 -15.45 -8.02 -33.45
N ALA A 41 -14.19 -8.31 -33.78
CA ALA A 41 -13.07 -8.26 -32.83
C ALA A 41 -12.87 -6.88 -32.14
N ARG A 42 -13.64 -5.86 -32.54
CA ARG A 42 -13.69 -4.52 -31.95
C ARG A 42 -14.87 -4.29 -30.99
N MET A 43 -15.76 -5.27 -30.78
CA MET A 43 -16.91 -5.13 -29.87
C MET A 43 -16.49 -4.91 -28.40
N GLN A 44 -15.34 -5.45 -28.01
CA GLN A 44 -14.73 -5.24 -26.70
C GLN A 44 -13.25 -4.88 -26.88
N ALA A 45 -12.97 -3.78 -27.58
CA ALA A 45 -11.64 -3.21 -27.55
C ALA A 45 -11.28 -2.90 -26.08
N ILE A 46 -10.18 -3.48 -25.58
CA ILE A 46 -9.69 -3.21 -24.23
C ILE A 46 -9.32 -1.72 -24.17
N LYS A 47 -10.26 -0.90 -23.71
CA LYS A 47 -10.17 0.56 -23.72
C LYS A 47 -9.01 1.06 -22.85
N TYR A 48 -8.67 0.29 -21.82
CA TYR A 48 -7.60 0.57 -20.88
C TYR A 48 -6.83 -0.72 -20.61
N SER A 49 -5.70 -0.91 -21.29
CA SER A 49 -4.71 -1.92 -20.92
C SER A 49 -3.46 -1.20 -20.49
N ILE A 50 -3.10 -1.30 -19.22
CA ILE A 50 -1.81 -0.82 -18.74
C ILE A 50 -0.76 -1.84 -19.20
N GLU A 51 0.24 -1.40 -19.95
CA GLU A 51 1.38 -2.25 -20.31
C GLU A 51 2.12 -2.67 -19.03
N ASN A 52 2.54 -3.94 -18.95
CA ASN A 52 3.30 -4.49 -17.81
C ASN A 52 4.35 -3.53 -17.22
N PRO A 53 5.25 -2.89 -18.00
CA PRO A 53 6.23 -1.96 -17.42
C PRO A 53 5.59 -0.76 -16.72
N ARG A 54 4.53 -0.18 -17.28
CA ARG A 54 3.80 0.95 -16.66
C ARG A 54 3.11 0.51 -15.37
N TRP A 55 2.55 -0.70 -15.35
CA TRP A 55 1.95 -1.30 -14.17
C TRP A 55 2.97 -1.49 -13.05
N TYR A 56 4.13 -2.09 -13.36
CA TYR A 56 5.21 -2.27 -12.39
C TYR A 56 5.76 -0.93 -11.90
N CYS A 57 5.88 0.09 -12.76
CA CYS A 57 6.28 1.43 -12.33
C CYS A 57 5.31 2.03 -11.32
N LEU A 58 4.00 1.91 -11.54
CA LEU A 58 2.98 2.39 -10.60
C LEU A 58 3.05 1.63 -9.27
N LEU A 59 3.18 0.30 -9.34
CA LEU A 59 3.26 -0.56 -8.16
C LEU A 59 4.51 -0.26 -7.32
N ILE A 60 5.67 -0.11 -7.97
CA ILE A 60 6.94 0.22 -7.31
C ILE A 60 6.89 1.63 -6.73
N SER A 61 6.37 2.60 -7.48
CA SER A 61 6.21 3.98 -7.00
C SER A 61 5.32 4.05 -5.76
N GLY A 62 4.17 3.38 -5.77
CA GLY A 62 3.28 3.32 -4.62
C GLY A 62 3.93 2.62 -3.43
N SER A 63 4.56 1.47 -3.67
CA SER A 63 5.26 0.71 -2.61
C SER A 63 6.38 1.53 -1.97
N LEU A 64 7.25 2.14 -2.79
CA LEU A 64 8.31 3.02 -2.32
C LEU A 64 7.75 4.20 -1.54
N GLY A 65 6.66 4.82 -1.98
CA GLY A 65 6.00 5.91 -1.26
C GLY A 65 5.50 5.50 0.12
N VAL A 66 4.86 4.33 0.23
CA VAL A 66 4.36 3.81 1.52
C VAL A 66 5.51 3.48 2.47
N TYR A 67 6.51 2.74 2.01
CA TYR A 67 7.64 2.35 2.86
C TYR A 67 8.49 3.56 3.25
N SER A 68 8.79 4.46 2.31
CA SER A 68 9.54 5.69 2.60
C SER A 68 8.76 6.61 3.53
N GLY A 69 7.45 6.79 3.31
CA GLY A 69 6.59 7.59 4.18
C GLY A 69 6.57 7.07 5.62
N ASN A 70 6.42 5.75 5.81
CA ASN A 70 6.46 5.13 7.14
C ASN A 70 7.84 5.28 7.81
N TRP A 71 8.92 5.12 7.04
CA TRP A 71 10.28 5.31 7.55
C TRP A 71 10.52 6.77 7.98
N VAL A 72 10.17 7.73 7.12
CA VAL A 72 10.26 9.17 7.43
C VAL A 72 9.41 9.52 8.65
N PHE A 73 8.19 9.00 8.75
CA PHE A 73 7.33 9.25 9.90
C PHE A 73 7.95 8.74 11.21
N LYS A 74 8.50 7.53 11.20
CA LYS A 74 9.16 6.96 12.39
C LYS A 74 10.41 7.71 12.81
N GLU A 75 11.21 8.18 11.85
CA GLU A 75 12.48 8.83 12.18
C GLU A 75 12.31 10.30 12.57
N PHE A 76 11.40 11.03 11.89
CA PHE A 76 11.29 12.48 12.03
C PHE A 76 10.09 12.96 12.83
N VAL A 77 8.99 12.20 12.87
CA VAL A 77 7.74 12.62 13.51
C VAL A 77 7.50 11.88 14.82
N MET A 78 7.76 10.58 14.86
CA MET A 78 7.56 9.77 16.05
C MET A 78 8.63 10.08 17.09
N ARG A 79 8.20 10.50 18.28
CA ARG A 79 9.10 10.64 19.43
C ARG A 79 9.71 9.27 19.74
N LYS A 80 11.04 9.19 19.75
CA LYS A 80 11.76 7.97 20.13
C LYS A 80 11.35 7.61 21.56
N ASN A 81 10.64 6.50 21.74
CA ASN A 81 10.56 5.88 23.05
C ASN A 81 11.96 5.35 23.32
N PRO A 82 12.70 5.85 24.33
CA PRO A 82 14.01 5.30 24.63
C PRO A 82 13.86 3.78 24.80
N PRO A 83 14.83 2.99 24.31
CA PRO A 83 14.82 1.56 24.57
C PRO A 83 14.65 1.36 26.08
N ASN A 84 13.81 0.41 26.47
CA ASN A 84 13.60 0.10 27.88
C ASN A 84 14.99 -0.01 28.54
N PRO A 85 15.28 0.76 29.61
CA PRO A 85 16.60 0.74 30.22
C PRO A 85 17.00 -0.70 30.53
N ARG A 86 18.30 -0.98 30.43
CA ARG A 86 18.80 -2.33 30.75
C ARG A 86 18.34 -2.68 32.17
N PRO A 87 17.79 -3.88 32.39
CA PRO A 87 17.45 -4.33 33.73
C PRO A 87 18.67 -4.17 34.63
N ASP A 88 18.49 -3.53 35.78
CA ASP A 88 19.54 -3.42 36.79
C ASP A 88 19.93 -4.83 37.25
N PRO A 89 21.20 -5.24 37.16
CA PRO A 89 21.63 -6.58 37.58
C PRO A 89 21.42 -6.85 39.08
N THR A 90 21.18 -5.81 39.87
CA THR A 90 20.89 -5.91 41.31
C THR A 90 19.41 -6.15 41.60
N GLN A 91 18.52 -5.83 40.64
CA GLN A 91 17.09 -6.00 40.83
C GLN A 91 16.69 -7.45 40.61
N ARG A 92 16.25 -8.10 41.69
CA ARG A 92 15.54 -9.38 41.58
C ARG A 92 14.14 -9.10 41.03
N PRO A 93 13.58 -10.01 40.21
CA PRO A 93 12.19 -9.87 39.79
C PRO A 93 11.30 -9.73 41.02
N PRO A 94 10.30 -8.82 40.99
CA PRO A 94 9.34 -8.72 42.09
C PRO A 94 8.64 -10.07 42.24
N GLN A 95 8.49 -10.54 43.48
CA GLN A 95 7.84 -11.83 43.75
C GLN A 95 6.36 -11.82 43.35
N ARG A 96 5.73 -10.64 43.33
CA ARG A 96 4.32 -10.45 42.99
C ARG A 96 4.14 -9.12 42.26
N HIS A 97 3.19 -9.07 41.33
CA HIS A 97 2.83 -7.80 40.68
C HIS A 97 2.07 -6.92 41.70
N PRO A 98 2.29 -5.60 41.75
CA PRO A 98 1.63 -4.71 42.73
C PRO A 98 0.10 -4.72 42.70
N HIS A 99 -0.49 -5.25 41.63
CA HIS A 99 -1.94 -5.37 41.44
C HIS A 99 -2.44 -6.81 41.50
N THR A 100 -1.62 -7.77 41.95
CA THR A 100 -2.13 -9.11 42.25
C THR A 100 -2.93 -9.02 43.55
N VAL A 101 -4.21 -9.37 43.50
CA VAL A 101 -5.06 -9.49 44.69
C VAL A 101 -4.37 -10.46 45.66
N LEU A 102 -4.20 -10.04 46.90
CA LEU A 102 -3.78 -10.93 47.98
C LEU A 102 -4.99 -11.83 48.24
N GLU A 103 -4.89 -13.11 47.88
CA GLU A 103 -5.78 -14.09 48.48
C GLU A 103 -5.41 -14.11 49.96
N GLU A 104 -6.38 -13.69 50.79
CA GLU A 104 -6.28 -13.59 52.25
C GLU A 104 -5.94 -14.96 52.86
N ASP A 105 -4.92 -14.95 53.71
CA ASP A 105 -4.76 -15.75 54.94
C ASP A 105 -5.20 -17.23 54.90
N GLU A 106 -4.25 -18.14 54.64
CA GLU A 106 -4.27 -19.47 55.29
C GLU A 106 -3.40 -19.35 56.55
N GLU A 107 -4.07 -19.18 57.70
CA GLU A 107 -3.51 -19.45 59.03
C GLU A 107 -3.06 -20.92 59.07
N ASP A 108 -1.74 -21.15 59.03
CA ASP A 108 -1.16 -22.42 59.45
C ASP A 108 -1.19 -22.49 60.98
N ASP A 109 -2.33 -22.89 61.53
CA ASP A 109 -2.47 -23.43 62.89
C ASP A 109 -1.73 -24.79 62.96
N ASP A 110 -0.41 -24.76 63.08
CA ASP A 110 0.36 -25.94 63.50
C ASP A 110 0.28 -26.08 65.02
N ASP A 111 -0.81 -26.71 65.48
CA ASP A 111 -0.88 -27.44 66.75
C ASP A 111 0.25 -28.50 66.78
N ASP A 112 1.22 -28.39 67.69
CA ASP A 112 1.99 -29.54 68.23
C ASP A 112 2.89 -29.09 69.41
N GLU A 113 2.40 -29.25 70.66
CA GLU A 113 3.24 -29.47 71.86
C GLU A 113 2.59 -30.51 72.79
#